data_AF-A0A7J4ZWF2-F1
#
_entry.id   AF-A0A7J4ZWF2-F1
#
_cell.length_a   1.000
_cell.length_b   1.000
_cell.length_c   1.000
_cell.angle_alpha   90.00
_cell.angle_beta   90.00
_cell.angle_gamma   90.00
#
_symmetry.space_group_name_H-M   'P 1'
#
loop_
_entity.id
_entity.type
_entity.pdbx_description
1 polymer ?
#
loop_
_entity_poly.entity_id
_entity_poly.type
_entity_poly.pdbx_seq_one_letter_code
_entity_poly.pdbx_strand_id
1 'polypeptide(L)'
;MLLTLTTTHRPATDLGHLLIKHPDRAHAFDVPVGTAHVFYPEADEQRCTAALLLDVDPLRLAGARGRGRQQAPTPDSFTLGRYVNDRPYAASSLLSSALSKVYRSALRGESRERPELARTPIPLEVRVPVLRCRGGADVAIRMFGPLGWAVTAAPIPLDERHPEWGDSRYVDLTLTGTLRVADALNHLYVLLPVLDDAKHYWVAPDEVDKLLRAGAGWLADHPERDMITRRYLAHRRALAGLALARLAERRPTDEPAADEATADEATGDGT
;
A
#
# COMPACT_ATOMS: atom_id res chain seq x y z
N MET A 1 -2.24 5.40 -14.51
CA MET A 1 -1.31 4.87 -13.47
C MET A 1 -1.05 3.38 -13.67
N LEU A 2 0.17 2.90 -13.44
CA LEU A 2 0.57 1.51 -13.63
C LEU A 2 1.19 0.91 -12.35
N LEU A 3 0.85 -0.35 -12.08
CA LEU A 3 1.58 -1.23 -11.16
C LEU A 3 1.76 -2.58 -11.82
N THR A 4 2.96 -3.15 -11.73
CA THR A 4 3.23 -4.52 -12.16
C THR A 4 3.59 -5.40 -10.97
N LEU A 5 3.15 -6.65 -11.01
CA LEU A 5 3.53 -7.70 -10.09
C LEU A 5 4.08 -8.87 -10.91
N THR A 6 5.34 -9.21 -10.67
CA THR A 6 6.09 -10.22 -11.39
C THR A 6 6.50 -11.33 -10.44
N THR A 7 6.54 -12.56 -10.93
CA THR A 7 7.12 -13.70 -10.21
C THR A 7 7.96 -14.55 -11.15
N THR A 8 8.96 -15.21 -10.57
CA THR A 8 9.77 -16.27 -11.20
C THR A 8 9.59 -17.61 -10.50
N HIS A 9 8.53 -17.77 -9.70
CA HIS A 9 8.05 -19.08 -9.24
C HIS A 9 7.82 -20.00 -10.45
N ARG A 10 7.90 -21.32 -10.29
CA ARG A 10 7.69 -22.27 -11.40
C ARG A 10 6.53 -23.23 -11.11
N PRO A 11 5.49 -23.26 -11.97
CA PRO A 11 5.33 -22.43 -13.18
C PRO A 11 4.94 -20.99 -12.84
N ALA A 12 5.53 -19.99 -13.51
CA ALA A 12 5.27 -18.58 -13.17
C ALA A 12 3.83 -18.15 -13.51
N THR A 13 3.23 -18.81 -14.52
CA THR A 13 1.82 -18.64 -14.90
C THR A 13 0.83 -18.93 -13.76
N ASP A 14 1.24 -19.62 -12.69
CA ASP A 14 0.42 -19.80 -11.50
C ASP A 14 0.05 -18.47 -10.82
N LEU A 15 0.79 -17.38 -11.11
CA LEU A 15 0.39 -16.01 -10.73
C LEU A 15 -1.05 -15.68 -11.17
N GLY A 16 -1.48 -16.19 -12.34
CA GLY A 16 -2.84 -16.01 -12.83
C GLY A 16 -3.91 -16.62 -11.91
N HIS A 17 -3.63 -17.81 -11.37
CA HIS A 17 -4.49 -18.48 -10.41
C HIS A 17 -4.47 -17.78 -9.04
N LEU A 18 -3.32 -17.24 -8.62
CA LEU A 18 -3.18 -16.49 -7.37
C LEU A 18 -3.93 -15.15 -7.40
N LEU A 19 -3.90 -14.45 -8.54
CA LEU A 19 -4.62 -13.18 -8.74
C LEU A 19 -6.08 -13.35 -9.18
N ILE A 20 -6.47 -14.58 -9.53
CA ILE A 20 -7.76 -14.93 -10.12
C ILE A 20 -8.03 -14.06 -11.37
N LYS A 21 -7.02 -13.98 -12.24
CA LYS A 21 -7.04 -13.28 -13.53
C LYS A 21 -6.26 -14.12 -14.52
N HIS A 22 -6.94 -14.61 -15.55
CA HIS A 22 -6.32 -15.52 -16.51
C HIS A 22 -5.36 -14.75 -17.43
N PRO A 23 -4.12 -15.25 -17.67
CA PRO A 23 -3.14 -14.56 -18.51
C PRO A 23 -3.63 -14.22 -19.93
N ASP A 24 -4.34 -15.15 -20.58
CA ASP A 24 -4.87 -14.98 -21.94
C ASP A 24 -6.07 -14.01 -22.04
N ARG A 25 -6.47 -13.37 -20.94
CA ARG A 25 -7.62 -12.46 -20.93
C ARG A 25 -7.25 -11.11 -20.35
N ALA A 26 -7.41 -10.07 -21.16
CA ALA A 26 -7.48 -8.71 -20.66
C ALA A 26 -8.82 -8.50 -19.94
N HIS A 27 -8.76 -8.00 -18.70
CA HIS A 27 -9.91 -7.68 -17.88
C HIS A 27 -10.06 -6.16 -17.74
N ALA A 28 -11.29 -5.67 -17.74
CA ALA A 28 -11.61 -4.27 -17.48
C ALA A 28 -12.67 -4.17 -16.38
N PHE A 29 -12.49 -3.22 -15.46
CA PHE A 29 -13.37 -2.99 -14.33
C PHE A 29 -13.69 -1.50 -14.24
N ASP A 30 -14.97 -1.14 -14.33
CA ASP A 30 -15.40 0.24 -14.06
C ASP A 30 -15.09 0.60 -12.60
N VAL A 31 -14.44 1.73 -12.37
CA VAL A 31 -14.15 2.28 -11.05
C VAL A 31 -14.64 3.74 -10.99
N PRO A 32 -14.89 4.31 -9.80
CA PRO A 32 -15.50 5.65 -9.70
C PRO A 32 -14.76 6.76 -10.47
N VAL A 33 -13.46 6.60 -10.68
CA VAL A 33 -12.59 7.59 -11.35
C VAL A 33 -12.21 7.22 -12.78
N GLY A 34 -12.71 6.10 -13.34
CA GLY A 34 -12.32 5.63 -14.68
C GLY A 34 -12.41 4.11 -14.82
N THR A 35 -11.39 3.48 -15.42
CA THR A 35 -11.36 2.04 -15.70
C THR A 35 -10.06 1.43 -15.18
N ALA A 36 -10.15 0.33 -14.44
CA ALA A 36 -9.00 -0.48 -14.08
C ALA A 36 -8.87 -1.67 -15.03
N HIS A 37 -7.72 -1.79 -15.68
CA HIS A 37 -7.38 -2.87 -16.59
C HIS A 37 -6.40 -3.83 -15.93
N VAL A 38 -6.61 -5.14 -16.13
CA VAL A 38 -5.63 -6.17 -15.81
C VAL A 38 -5.28 -6.95 -17.06
N PHE A 39 -3.99 -7.07 -17.33
CA PHE A 39 -3.46 -7.86 -18.43
C PHE A 39 -2.06 -8.36 -18.08
N TYR A 40 -1.54 -9.30 -18.88
CA TYR A 40 -0.24 -9.92 -18.65
C TYR A 40 0.68 -9.60 -19.81
N PRO A 41 1.58 -8.60 -19.69
CA PRO A 41 2.56 -8.31 -20.74
C PRO A 41 3.55 -9.47 -20.98
N GLU A 42 3.71 -10.38 -20.01
CA GLU A 42 4.60 -11.52 -20.07
C GLU A 42 4.00 -12.66 -19.24
N ALA A 43 3.89 -13.85 -19.83
CA ALA A 43 3.32 -15.03 -19.16
C ALA A 43 3.90 -16.31 -19.78
N ASP A 44 5.05 -16.72 -19.26
CA ASP A 44 5.68 -18.00 -19.59
C ASP A 44 5.98 -18.81 -18.31
N GLU A 45 6.56 -20.00 -18.47
CA GLU A 45 6.86 -20.88 -17.33
C GLU A 45 7.90 -20.32 -16.37
N GLN A 46 8.81 -19.47 -16.84
CA GLN A 46 9.95 -18.94 -16.10
C GLN A 46 9.64 -17.59 -15.45
N ARG A 47 8.81 -16.77 -16.11
CA ARG A 47 8.44 -15.44 -15.66
C ARG A 47 7.02 -15.09 -16.06
N CYS A 48 6.29 -14.52 -15.12
CA CYS A 48 4.93 -14.04 -15.35
C CYS A 48 4.78 -12.68 -14.68
N THR A 49 4.28 -11.72 -15.44
CA THR A 49 4.08 -10.34 -15.03
C THR A 49 2.62 -9.97 -15.22
N ALA A 50 1.92 -9.67 -14.13
CA ALA A 50 0.59 -9.07 -14.16
C ALA A 50 0.71 -7.54 -14.09
N ALA A 51 -0.03 -6.84 -14.94
CA ALA A 51 -0.12 -5.38 -14.94
C ALA A 51 -1.52 -4.93 -14.49
N LEU A 52 -1.59 -4.04 -13.51
CA LEU A 52 -2.76 -3.26 -13.14
C LEU A 52 -2.59 -1.83 -13.67
N LEU A 53 -3.35 -1.49 -14.72
CA LEU A 53 -3.38 -0.15 -15.29
C LEU A 53 -4.68 0.53 -14.90
N LEU A 54 -4.60 1.60 -14.11
CA LEU A 54 -5.74 2.46 -13.84
C LEU A 54 -5.75 3.62 -14.85
N ASP A 55 -6.70 3.57 -15.77
CA ASP A 55 -7.04 4.63 -16.70
C ASP A 55 -8.04 5.57 -16.02
N VAL A 56 -7.63 6.81 -15.77
CA VAL A 56 -8.43 7.79 -15.01
C VAL A 56 -9.09 8.73 -15.99
N ASP A 57 -10.42 8.82 -15.89
CA ASP A 57 -11.21 9.82 -16.59
C ASP A 57 -11.15 11.16 -15.82
N PRO A 58 -10.50 12.21 -16.36
CA PRO A 58 -10.38 13.49 -15.69
C PRO A 58 -11.72 14.15 -15.38
N LEU A 59 -12.76 13.92 -16.20
CA LEU A 59 -14.10 14.48 -16.01
C LEU A 59 -14.80 13.80 -14.83
N ARG A 60 -14.72 12.47 -14.73
CA ARG A 60 -15.24 11.72 -13.57
C ARG A 60 -14.50 12.10 -12.29
N LEU A 61 -13.19 12.28 -12.35
CA LEU A 61 -12.37 12.70 -11.22
C LEU A 61 -12.74 14.11 -10.74
N ALA A 62 -13.01 15.04 -11.65
CA ALA A 62 -13.48 16.39 -11.32
C ALA A 62 -14.91 16.37 -10.74
N GLY A 63 -15.80 15.55 -11.32
CA GLY A 63 -17.21 15.43 -10.91
C GLY A 63 -17.43 14.76 -9.55
N ALA A 64 -16.54 13.85 -9.13
CA ALA A 64 -16.62 13.17 -7.83
C ALA A 64 -16.57 14.12 -6.61
N ARG A 65 -16.10 15.36 -6.80
CA ARG A 65 -16.07 16.40 -5.77
C ARG A 65 -17.39 17.16 -5.60
N GLY A 66 -18.36 17.00 -6.49
CA GLY A 66 -19.55 17.86 -6.58
C GLY A 66 -20.81 17.37 -5.83
N ARG A 67 -20.84 16.14 -5.27
CA ARG A 67 -22.09 15.53 -4.76
C ARG A 67 -22.30 15.53 -3.25
N GLY A 68 -21.47 16.20 -2.46
CA GLY A 68 -21.66 16.20 -1.01
C GLY A 68 -20.89 17.28 -0.26
N ARG A 69 -21.59 18.40 -0.02
CA ARG A 69 -21.25 19.50 0.91
C ARG A 69 -20.11 20.45 0.52
N GLN A 70 -20.43 21.72 0.67
CA GLN A 70 -19.63 22.93 0.42
C GLN A 70 -18.21 22.80 1.00
N GLN A 71 -17.20 22.74 0.12
CA GLN A 71 -15.87 23.23 0.47
C GLN A 71 -15.86 24.73 0.26
N ALA A 72 -15.19 25.45 1.17
CA ALA A 72 -14.96 26.89 1.07
C ALA A 72 -14.49 27.29 -0.35
N PRO A 73 -14.86 28.50 -0.84
CA PRO A 73 -14.56 28.92 -2.19
C PRO A 73 -13.07 28.79 -2.45
N THR A 74 -12.71 27.90 -3.36
CA THR A 74 -11.33 27.80 -3.85
C THR A 74 -11.08 29.09 -4.62
N PRO A 75 -10.01 29.86 -4.35
CA PRO A 75 -9.71 31.07 -5.10
C PRO A 75 -9.71 30.78 -6.60
N ASP A 76 -10.20 31.70 -7.42
CA ASP A 76 -10.29 31.52 -8.89
C ASP A 76 -8.93 31.15 -9.53
N SER A 77 -7.82 31.50 -8.89
CA SER A 77 -6.45 31.12 -9.27
C SER A 77 -6.11 29.63 -9.16
N PHE A 78 -6.95 28.81 -8.51
CA PHE A 78 -6.77 27.36 -8.33
C PHE A 78 -7.76 26.51 -9.15
N THR A 79 -8.57 27.13 -10.00
CA THR A 79 -9.54 26.43 -10.87
C THR A 79 -8.84 25.56 -11.92
N LEU A 80 -7.70 26.02 -12.46
CA LEU A 80 -6.90 25.27 -13.45
C LEU A 80 -6.36 23.94 -12.88
N GLY A 81 -5.96 23.93 -11.61
CA GLY A 81 -5.45 22.73 -10.93
C GLY A 81 -6.48 21.59 -10.81
N ARG A 82 -7.77 21.87 -11.06
CA ARG A 82 -8.81 20.83 -11.16
C ARG A 82 -8.76 20.07 -12.48
N TYR A 83 -8.28 20.71 -13.55
CA TYR A 83 -8.21 20.14 -14.90
C TYR A 83 -6.78 19.69 -15.27
N VAL A 84 -5.77 20.45 -14.84
CA VAL A 84 -4.36 20.14 -15.07
C VAL A 84 -3.74 19.71 -13.75
N ASN A 85 -3.61 18.41 -13.55
CA ASN A 85 -2.94 17.82 -12.39
C ASN A 85 -2.37 16.43 -12.72
N ASP A 86 -1.52 15.96 -11.82
CA ASP A 86 -0.77 14.72 -11.90
C ASP A 86 -1.59 13.45 -11.59
N ARG A 87 -2.80 13.60 -11.07
CA ARG A 87 -3.56 12.48 -10.48
C ARG A 87 -3.91 11.37 -11.46
N PRO A 88 -4.18 11.62 -12.75
CA PRO A 88 -4.38 10.53 -13.71
C PRO A 88 -3.13 9.67 -13.93
N TYR A 89 -1.95 10.23 -13.65
CA TYR A 89 -0.66 9.71 -14.09
C TYR A 89 0.16 9.11 -12.93
N ALA A 90 0.10 9.70 -11.73
CA ALA A 90 0.89 9.26 -10.58
C ALA A 90 0.14 8.26 -9.68
N ALA A 91 0.77 7.13 -9.39
CA ALA A 91 0.26 6.13 -8.45
C ALA A 91 -0.01 6.76 -7.09
N SER A 92 -1.24 6.52 -6.60
CA SER A 92 -1.83 7.22 -5.46
C SER A 92 -2.85 6.35 -4.74
N SER A 93 -3.58 6.93 -3.79
CA SER A 93 -4.74 6.29 -3.15
C SER A 93 -5.80 5.74 -4.14
N LEU A 94 -5.88 6.29 -5.36
CA LEU A 94 -6.75 5.77 -6.43
C LEU A 94 -6.33 4.37 -6.91
N LEU A 95 -5.02 4.15 -7.08
CA LEU A 95 -4.48 2.86 -7.50
C LEU A 95 -4.71 1.79 -6.42
N SER A 96 -4.52 2.14 -5.14
CA SER A 96 -4.85 1.25 -4.02
C SER A 96 -6.35 0.88 -3.99
N SER A 97 -7.22 1.85 -4.28
CA SER A 97 -8.67 1.58 -4.40
C SER A 97 -8.99 0.63 -5.55
N ALA A 98 -8.36 0.80 -6.72
CA ALA A 98 -8.50 -0.11 -7.85
C ALA A 98 -7.97 -1.52 -7.51
N LEU A 99 -6.79 -1.61 -6.88
CA LEU A 99 -6.19 -2.87 -6.42
C LEU A 99 -7.15 -3.66 -5.53
N SER A 100 -7.74 -3.00 -4.51
CA SER A 100 -8.69 -3.67 -3.61
C SER A 100 -9.98 -4.16 -4.27
N LYS A 101 -10.43 -3.48 -5.32
CA LYS A 101 -11.60 -3.89 -6.10
C LYS A 101 -11.29 -5.06 -7.02
N VAL A 102 -10.14 -5.04 -7.69
CA VAL A 102 -9.73 -6.01 -8.72
C VAL A 102 -9.24 -7.32 -8.13
N TYR A 103 -8.45 -7.27 -7.06
CA TYR A 103 -7.77 -8.42 -6.44
C TYR A 103 -8.37 -8.83 -5.10
N ARG A 104 -9.69 -8.67 -4.94
CA ARG A 104 -10.41 -8.91 -3.68
C ARG A 104 -10.13 -10.27 -3.03
N SER A 105 -10.13 -11.35 -3.81
CA SER A 105 -9.88 -12.71 -3.31
C SER A 105 -8.40 -12.96 -3.02
N ALA A 106 -7.51 -12.47 -3.89
CA ALA A 106 -6.07 -12.59 -3.69
C ALA A 106 -5.61 -11.85 -2.41
N LEU A 107 -6.21 -10.70 -2.09
CA LEU A 107 -6.00 -9.98 -0.83
C LEU A 107 -6.38 -10.79 0.43
N ARG A 108 -7.23 -11.80 0.29
CA ARG A 108 -7.62 -12.71 1.38
C ARG A 108 -6.76 -13.98 1.42
N GLY A 109 -5.82 -14.14 0.49
CA GLY A 109 -5.05 -15.37 0.32
C GLY A 109 -5.90 -16.53 -0.23
N GLU A 110 -6.97 -16.21 -0.96
CA GLU A 110 -7.87 -17.21 -1.53
C GLU A 110 -7.50 -17.48 -3.00
N SER A 111 -7.18 -18.74 -3.32
CA SER A 111 -7.13 -19.24 -4.70
C SER A 111 -7.72 -20.66 -4.72
N ARG A 112 -8.84 -20.84 -5.45
CA ARG A 112 -9.53 -22.14 -5.51
C ARG A 112 -8.69 -23.22 -6.21
N GLU A 113 -7.93 -22.81 -7.21
CA GLU A 113 -7.16 -23.72 -8.08
C GLU A 113 -5.74 -23.96 -7.55
N ARG A 114 -5.24 -23.10 -6.67
CA ARG A 114 -3.91 -23.18 -6.05
C ARG A 114 -3.93 -22.79 -4.55
N PRO A 115 -4.68 -23.51 -3.70
CA PRO A 115 -4.85 -23.13 -2.29
C PRO A 115 -3.53 -23.19 -1.49
N GLU A 116 -2.70 -24.20 -1.71
CA GLU A 116 -1.41 -24.33 -1.01
C GLU A 116 -0.41 -23.26 -1.44
N LEU A 117 -0.36 -22.95 -2.73
CA LEU A 117 0.51 -21.89 -3.25
C LEU A 117 0.10 -20.51 -2.72
N ALA A 118 -1.20 -20.24 -2.55
CA ALA A 118 -1.68 -18.97 -1.98
C ALA A 118 -1.21 -18.73 -0.53
N ARG A 119 -0.86 -19.80 0.19
CA ARG A 119 -0.30 -19.75 1.55
C ARG A 119 1.23 -19.78 1.57
N THR A 120 1.87 -19.97 0.43
CA THR A 120 3.31 -20.17 0.32
C THR A 120 3.99 -18.87 -0.12
N PRO A 121 5.07 -18.44 0.57
CA PRO A 121 5.90 -17.35 0.09
C PRO A 121 6.58 -17.69 -1.24
N ILE A 122 6.48 -16.80 -2.23
CA ILE A 122 7.10 -16.95 -3.55
C ILE A 122 7.94 -15.71 -3.88
N PRO A 123 8.95 -15.80 -4.78
CA PRO A 123 9.69 -14.63 -5.21
C PRO A 123 8.76 -13.68 -5.98
N LEU A 124 8.67 -12.44 -5.50
CA LEU A 124 7.84 -11.38 -6.06
C LEU A 124 8.70 -10.15 -6.36
N GLU A 125 8.40 -9.51 -7.48
CA GLU A 125 8.87 -8.18 -7.84
C GLU A 125 7.65 -7.29 -8.10
N VAL A 126 7.58 -6.14 -7.45
CA VAL A 126 6.55 -5.12 -7.69
C VAL A 126 7.23 -3.88 -8.24
N ARG A 127 6.70 -3.32 -9.33
CA ARG A 127 7.13 -2.01 -9.83
C ARG A 127 5.98 -1.03 -9.90
N VAL A 128 6.22 0.17 -9.41
CA VAL A 128 5.33 1.33 -9.50
C VAL A 128 6.14 2.48 -10.11
N PRO A 129 6.10 2.65 -11.44
CA PRO A 129 7.03 3.55 -12.15
C PRO A 129 6.94 5.02 -11.76
N VAL A 130 5.75 5.47 -11.35
CA VAL A 130 5.52 6.86 -10.94
C VAL A 130 4.72 6.84 -9.66
N LEU A 131 5.40 6.76 -8.51
CA LEU A 131 4.79 6.82 -7.20
C LEU A 131 5.00 8.19 -6.58
N ARG A 132 3.92 8.85 -6.17
CA ARG A 132 4.06 10.04 -5.33
C ARG A 132 4.56 9.63 -3.95
N CYS A 133 5.70 10.15 -3.53
CA CYS A 133 6.34 9.76 -2.28
C CYS A 133 6.65 10.99 -1.42
N ARG A 134 5.69 11.37 -0.57
CA ARG A 134 5.85 12.53 0.31
C ARG A 134 6.83 12.21 1.44
N GLY A 135 7.98 12.89 1.38
CA GLY A 135 9.12 12.69 2.27
C GLY A 135 10.29 11.95 1.60
N GLY A 136 10.19 11.65 0.29
CA GLY A 136 11.29 11.12 -0.51
C GLY A 136 11.49 9.61 -0.38
N ALA A 137 12.47 9.10 -1.13
CA ALA A 137 12.79 7.69 -1.25
C ALA A 137 12.97 6.97 0.10
N ASP A 138 13.59 7.64 1.08
CA ASP A 138 13.82 7.09 2.43
C ASP A 138 12.53 6.66 3.13
N VAL A 139 11.41 7.37 2.89
CA VAL A 139 10.13 6.97 3.47
C VAL A 139 9.67 5.64 2.88
N ALA A 140 9.83 5.43 1.56
CA ALA A 140 9.48 4.14 0.96
C ALA A 140 10.30 2.99 1.56
N ILE A 141 11.60 3.22 1.81
CA ILE A 141 12.50 2.24 2.44
C ILE A 141 12.02 1.92 3.86
N ARG A 142 11.71 2.92 4.69
CA ARG A 142 11.23 2.68 6.08
C ARG A 142 9.85 2.01 6.13
N MET A 143 9.03 2.18 5.10
CA MET A 143 7.68 1.60 5.04
C MET A 143 7.67 0.15 4.55
N PHE A 144 8.52 -0.19 3.58
CA PHE A 144 8.54 -1.53 2.97
C PHE A 144 9.68 -2.42 3.49
N GLY A 145 10.82 -1.85 3.87
CA GLY A 145 11.99 -2.60 4.35
C GLY A 145 11.69 -3.54 5.52
N PRO A 146 11.05 -3.07 6.61
CA PRO A 146 10.69 -3.92 7.75
C PRO A 146 9.73 -5.07 7.41
N LEU A 147 9.07 -5.04 6.25
CA LEU A 147 8.14 -6.06 5.79
C LEU A 147 8.82 -7.16 4.94
N GLY A 148 10.16 -7.16 4.87
CA GLY A 148 10.93 -8.15 4.11
C GLY A 148 11.13 -7.81 2.64
N TRP A 149 10.89 -6.57 2.24
CA TRP A 149 11.21 -6.09 0.89
C TRP A 149 12.63 -5.53 0.81
N ALA A 150 13.37 -5.90 -0.24
CA ALA A 150 14.44 -5.06 -0.74
C ALA A 150 13.81 -3.94 -1.59
N VAL A 151 14.12 -2.69 -1.23
CA VAL A 151 13.45 -1.49 -1.76
C VAL A 151 14.44 -0.69 -2.59
N THR A 152 14.09 -0.44 -3.85
CA THR A 152 14.74 0.57 -4.69
C THR A 152 13.74 1.67 -4.99
N ALA A 153 14.04 2.90 -4.60
CA ALA A 153 13.20 4.07 -4.86
C ALA A 153 14.07 5.16 -5.49
N ALA A 154 14.04 5.26 -6.82
CA ALA A 154 14.81 6.25 -7.55
C ALA A 154 14.00 7.54 -7.72
N PRO A 155 14.47 8.70 -7.26
CA PRO A 155 13.83 9.99 -7.55
C PRO A 155 13.69 10.21 -9.06
N ILE A 156 12.54 10.71 -9.48
CA ILE A 156 12.31 11.09 -10.88
C ILE A 156 12.62 12.59 -11.00
N PRO A 157 13.49 13.04 -11.92
CA PRO A 157 13.77 14.46 -12.11
C PRO A 157 12.50 15.22 -12.48
N LEU A 158 12.39 16.50 -12.10
CA LEU A 158 11.22 17.31 -12.46
C LEU A 158 11.12 17.50 -13.97
N ASP A 159 12.27 17.74 -14.61
CA ASP A 159 12.41 17.82 -16.05
C ASP A 159 13.84 17.41 -16.43
N GLU A 160 13.99 16.40 -17.28
CA GLU A 160 15.31 15.91 -17.73
C GLU A 160 16.10 16.96 -18.51
N ARG A 161 15.43 17.94 -19.12
CA ARG A 161 16.05 19.04 -19.88
C ARG A 161 16.45 20.22 -19.00
N HIS A 162 15.96 20.27 -17.76
CA HIS A 162 16.25 21.30 -16.77
C HIS A 162 16.69 20.69 -15.42
N PRO A 163 17.89 20.06 -15.35
CA PRO A 163 18.36 19.40 -14.13
C PRO A 163 18.47 20.33 -12.92
N GLU A 164 18.64 21.64 -13.15
CA GLU A 164 18.71 22.66 -12.11
C GLU A 164 17.41 22.80 -11.29
N TRP A 165 16.29 22.27 -11.78
CA TRP A 165 15.02 22.23 -11.03
C TRP A 165 14.97 21.11 -10.00
N GLY A 166 15.93 20.17 -10.06
CA GLY A 166 16.07 19.06 -9.13
C GLY A 166 15.00 17.97 -9.30
N ASP A 167 14.87 17.15 -8.27
CA ASP A 167 13.97 16.01 -8.26
C ASP A 167 12.50 16.42 -8.09
N SER A 168 11.63 15.70 -8.78
CA SER A 168 10.20 15.77 -8.55
C SER A 168 9.81 15.13 -7.21
N ARG A 169 8.51 15.19 -6.89
CA ARG A 169 7.94 14.49 -5.73
C ARG A 169 7.64 13.00 -6.00
N TYR A 170 8.06 12.47 -7.15
CA TYR A 170 7.79 11.11 -7.56
C TYR A 170 9.07 10.26 -7.51
N VAL A 171 8.86 8.97 -7.29
CA VAL A 171 9.91 7.96 -7.35
C VAL A 171 9.47 6.82 -8.27
N ASP A 172 10.43 6.21 -8.96
CA ASP A 172 10.26 4.87 -9.53
C ASP A 172 10.56 3.85 -8.43
N LEU A 173 9.50 3.17 -7.97
CA LEU A 173 9.58 2.21 -6.87
C LEU A 173 9.66 0.79 -7.44
N THR A 174 10.70 0.06 -7.04
CA THR A 174 10.82 -1.39 -7.22
C THR A 174 10.97 -2.07 -5.87
N LEU A 175 10.16 -3.10 -5.63
CA LEU A 175 10.18 -3.92 -4.43
C LEU A 175 10.46 -5.37 -4.84
N THR A 176 11.45 -6.01 -4.23
CA THR A 176 11.74 -7.43 -4.48
C THR A 176 11.79 -8.18 -3.15
N GLY A 177 11.17 -9.36 -3.09
CA GLY A 177 11.15 -10.16 -1.85
C GLY A 177 10.44 -11.49 -2.03
N THR A 178 10.55 -12.37 -1.02
CA THR A 178 9.86 -13.67 -1.01
C THR A 178 8.71 -13.63 -0.03
N LEU A 179 7.48 -13.49 -0.54
CA LEU A 179 6.28 -13.16 0.24
C LEU A 179 5.08 -13.92 -0.29
N ARG A 180 4.04 -14.10 0.53
CA ARG A 180 2.74 -14.53 0.01
C ARG A 180 2.15 -13.39 -0.80
N VAL A 181 1.47 -13.72 -1.90
CA VAL A 181 0.80 -12.71 -2.76
C VAL A 181 -0.20 -11.87 -1.96
N ALA A 182 -0.92 -12.48 -1.01
CA ALA A 182 -1.85 -11.77 -0.14
C ALA A 182 -1.15 -10.69 0.70
N ASP A 183 -0.01 -11.01 1.31
CA ASP A 183 0.73 -10.06 2.14
C ASP A 183 1.25 -8.90 1.27
N ALA A 184 1.87 -9.22 0.12
CA ALA A 184 2.36 -8.21 -0.81
C ALA A 184 1.24 -7.24 -1.26
N LEU A 185 0.07 -7.76 -1.63
CA LEU A 185 -1.07 -6.94 -2.03
C LEU A 185 -1.62 -6.11 -0.86
N ASN A 186 -1.65 -6.65 0.37
CA ASN A 186 -2.09 -5.90 1.55
C ASN A 186 -1.10 -4.79 1.93
N HIS A 187 0.21 -5.05 1.83
CA HIS A 187 1.25 -4.02 2.01
C HIS A 187 1.03 -2.87 1.02
N LEU A 188 0.85 -3.16 -0.27
CA LEU A 188 0.59 -2.15 -1.30
C LEU A 188 -0.73 -1.39 -1.06
N TYR A 189 -1.79 -2.12 -0.69
CA TYR A 189 -3.10 -1.52 -0.39
C TYR A 189 -3.01 -0.48 0.72
N VAL A 190 -2.28 -0.78 1.81
CA VAL A 190 -2.12 0.13 2.95
C VAL A 190 -1.08 1.23 2.68
N LEU A 191 0.06 0.90 2.09
CA LEU A 191 1.21 1.81 2.05
C LEU A 191 1.21 2.78 0.86
N LEU A 192 0.57 2.45 -0.26
CA LEU A 192 0.46 3.41 -1.38
C LEU A 192 -0.26 4.71 -0.97
N PRO A 193 -1.42 4.68 -0.27
CA PRO A 193 -2.04 5.89 0.26
C PRO A 193 -1.18 6.63 1.30
N VAL A 194 -0.35 5.92 2.07
CA VAL A 194 0.53 6.50 3.11
C VAL A 194 1.69 7.27 2.48
N LEU A 195 2.23 6.77 1.37
CA LEU A 195 3.31 7.43 0.63
C LEU A 195 2.80 8.65 -0.14
N ASP A 196 1.59 8.56 -0.71
CA ASP A 196 0.92 9.69 -1.36
C ASP A 196 0.58 10.82 -0.37
N ASP A 197 0.16 10.45 0.85
CA ASP A 197 -0.25 11.36 1.94
C ASP A 197 -1.29 12.42 1.51
N ALA A 198 -2.11 12.06 0.52
CA ALA A 198 -3.12 12.92 -0.08
C ALA A 198 -4.37 12.12 -0.43
N LYS A 199 -5.03 11.50 0.56
CA LYS A 199 -6.33 10.82 0.31
C LYS A 199 -7.35 11.81 -0.28
N HIS A 200 -7.92 11.44 -1.42
CA HIS A 200 -8.83 12.30 -2.20
C HIS A 200 -10.31 12.06 -1.92
N TYR A 201 -10.64 11.19 -0.96
CA TYR A 201 -11.99 10.88 -0.51
C TYR A 201 -12.12 11.07 1.00
N TRP A 202 -13.37 11.22 1.47
CA TRP A 202 -13.66 11.36 2.89
C TRP A 202 -13.38 10.03 3.61
N VAL A 203 -12.48 10.05 4.60
CA VAL A 203 -12.18 8.90 5.45
C VAL A 203 -13.30 8.72 6.46
N ALA A 204 -14.04 7.62 6.31
CA ALA A 204 -15.15 7.21 7.16
C ALA A 204 -14.66 6.29 8.29
N PRO A 205 -15.43 6.11 9.38
CA PRO A 205 -15.03 5.26 10.50
C PRO A 205 -14.68 3.81 10.12
N ASP A 206 -15.32 3.26 9.09
CA ASP A 206 -15.04 1.90 8.56
C ASP A 206 -13.63 1.77 7.95
N GLU A 207 -12.95 2.87 7.63
CA GLU A 207 -11.55 2.84 7.19
C GLU A 207 -10.61 2.33 8.29
N VAL A 208 -10.97 2.48 9.56
CA VAL A 208 -10.23 1.87 10.68
C VAL A 208 -10.29 0.35 10.58
N ASP A 209 -11.47 -0.22 10.39
CA ASP A 209 -11.63 -1.67 10.30
C ASP A 209 -10.96 -2.24 9.02
N LYS A 210 -10.97 -1.48 7.92
CA LYS A 210 -10.21 -1.83 6.71
C LYS A 210 -8.71 -1.84 6.97
N LEU A 211 -8.17 -0.82 7.65
CA LEU A 211 -6.76 -0.74 8.01
C LEU A 211 -6.36 -1.92 8.91
N LEU A 212 -7.14 -2.21 9.96
CA LEU A 212 -6.83 -3.29 10.89
C LEU A 212 -6.91 -4.68 10.24
N ARG A 213 -7.80 -4.85 9.25
CA ARG A 213 -7.91 -6.10 8.49
C ARG A 213 -6.75 -6.30 7.55
N ALA A 214 -6.40 -5.28 6.75
CA ALA A 214 -5.28 -5.37 5.82
C ALA A 214 -3.92 -5.32 6.52
N GLY A 215 -3.86 -4.68 7.69
CA GLY A 215 -2.71 -4.61 8.59
C GLY A 215 -2.53 -5.83 9.49
N ALA A 216 -3.44 -6.81 9.44
CA ALA A 216 -3.39 -7.97 10.31
C ALA A 216 -2.11 -8.77 10.08
N GLY A 217 -1.41 -9.11 11.16
CA GLY A 217 -0.16 -9.88 11.14
C GLY A 217 1.11 -9.09 10.88
N TRP A 218 1.04 -7.77 10.61
CA TRP A 218 2.27 -6.97 10.37
C TRP A 218 2.20 -5.54 10.92
N LEU A 219 1.05 -4.87 10.87
CA LEU A 219 0.96 -3.44 11.19
C LEU A 219 1.20 -3.14 12.67
N ALA A 220 0.79 -4.04 13.57
CA ALA A 220 1.01 -3.88 15.01
C ALA A 220 2.51 -3.84 15.33
N ASP A 221 3.32 -4.61 14.60
CA ASP A 221 4.75 -4.80 14.83
C ASP A 221 5.63 -3.91 13.97
N HIS A 222 5.03 -3.19 13.02
CA HIS A 222 5.76 -2.28 12.16
C HIS A 222 6.35 -1.09 12.94
N PRO A 223 7.64 -0.75 12.77
CA PRO A 223 8.28 0.36 13.50
C PRO A 223 7.62 1.71 13.19
N GLU A 224 7.16 1.89 11.95
CA GLU A 224 6.45 3.10 11.50
C GLU A 224 4.91 3.05 11.68
N ARG A 225 4.37 2.16 12.52
CA ARG A 225 2.90 1.98 12.67
C ARG A 225 2.14 3.28 12.95
N ASP A 226 2.73 4.19 13.72
CA ASP A 226 2.15 5.48 14.09
C ASP A 226 2.00 6.38 12.87
N MET A 227 3.06 6.45 12.05
CA MET A 227 3.07 7.21 10.81
C MET A 227 2.11 6.60 9.78
N ILE A 228 2.14 5.28 9.62
CA ILE A 228 1.24 4.54 8.72
C ILE A 228 -0.22 4.81 9.09
N THR A 229 -0.57 4.62 10.37
CA THR A 229 -1.95 4.77 10.84
C THR A 229 -2.45 6.20 10.66
N ARG A 230 -1.65 7.21 11.01
CA ARG A 230 -2.02 8.62 10.86
C ARG A 230 -2.22 9.00 9.41
N ARG A 231 -1.28 8.68 8.52
CA ARG A 231 -1.37 9.03 7.10
C ARG A 231 -2.48 8.26 6.40
N TYR A 232 -2.64 6.96 6.70
CA TYR A 232 -3.72 6.15 6.15
C TYR A 232 -5.09 6.71 6.53
N LEU A 233 -5.26 7.26 7.74
CA LEU A 233 -6.52 7.84 8.19
C LEU A 233 -6.60 9.36 7.91
N ALA A 234 -5.84 9.86 6.93
CA ALA A 234 -5.81 11.26 6.51
C ALA A 234 -5.65 12.24 7.67
N HIS A 235 -4.76 11.91 8.61
CA HIS A 235 -4.42 12.68 9.81
C HIS A 235 -5.61 12.94 10.77
N ARG A 236 -6.71 12.19 10.65
CA ARG A 236 -7.85 12.30 11.58
C ARG A 236 -7.50 11.72 12.95
N ARG A 237 -7.11 12.59 13.87
CA ARG A 237 -6.65 12.24 15.23
C ARG A 237 -7.55 11.24 15.96
N ALA A 238 -8.87 11.43 15.90
CA ALA A 238 -9.82 10.53 16.56
C ALA A 238 -9.78 9.10 15.98
N LEU A 239 -9.77 8.97 14.65
CA LEU A 239 -9.70 7.66 13.99
C LEU A 239 -8.32 7.01 14.19
N ALA A 240 -7.25 7.80 14.08
CA ALA A 240 -5.89 7.31 14.29
C ALA A 240 -5.68 6.84 15.73
N GLY A 241 -6.18 7.58 16.73
CA GLY A 241 -6.15 7.17 18.13
C GLY A 241 -6.90 5.86 18.36
N LEU A 242 -8.11 5.72 17.80
CA LEU A 242 -8.88 4.47 17.89
C LEU A 242 -8.14 3.29 17.26
N ALA A 243 -7.54 3.48 16.08
CA ALA A 243 -6.79 2.43 15.40
C ALA A 243 -5.54 2.01 16.19
N LEU A 244 -4.78 2.98 16.72
CA LEU A 244 -3.58 2.71 17.52
C LEU A 244 -3.90 1.99 18.83
N ALA A 245 -4.99 2.38 19.53
CA ALA A 245 -5.44 1.69 20.72
C ALA A 245 -5.73 0.20 20.44
N ARG A 246 -6.48 -0.08 19.36
CA ARG A 246 -6.79 -1.47 18.94
C ARG A 246 -5.56 -2.25 18.46
N LEU A 247 -4.55 -1.59 17.90
CA LEU A 247 -3.29 -2.25 17.54
C LEU A 247 -2.46 -2.60 18.78
N ALA A 248 -2.49 -1.75 19.82
CA ALA A 248 -1.81 -2.02 21.08
C ALA A 248 -2.43 -3.21 21.83
N GLU A 249 -3.76 -3.30 21.89
CA GLU A 249 -4.48 -4.44 22.49
C GLU A 249 -4.16 -5.80 21.83
N ARG A 250 -3.69 -5.79 20.58
CA ARG A 250 -3.37 -7.00 19.81
C ARG A 250 -1.92 -7.45 19.94
N ARG A 251 -1.05 -6.63 20.51
CA ARG A 251 0.27 -7.10 20.92
C ARG A 251 0.08 -7.87 22.22
N PRO A 252 0.33 -9.19 22.26
CA PRO A 252 0.49 -9.84 23.56
C PRO A 252 1.60 -9.10 24.30
N THR A 253 1.32 -8.74 25.55
CA THR A 253 2.31 -8.12 26.44
C THR A 253 3.39 -9.15 26.74
N ASP A 254 4.45 -9.20 25.94
CA ASP A 254 5.73 -9.78 26.36
C ASP A 254 6.44 -8.75 27.26
N GLU A 255 5.84 -8.47 28.42
CA GLU A 255 6.60 -8.01 29.57
C GLU A 255 6.84 -9.25 30.44
N PRO A 256 8.09 -9.67 30.68
CA PRO A 256 8.33 -10.59 31.78
C PRO A 256 7.87 -9.85 33.04
N ALA A 257 6.90 -10.42 33.74
CA ALA A 257 6.62 -10.03 35.11
C ALA A 257 7.96 -9.99 35.85
N ALA A 258 8.35 -8.83 36.37
CA ALA A 258 9.48 -8.74 37.24
C ALA A 258 9.22 -9.71 38.40
N ASP A 259 10.00 -10.79 38.45
CA ASP A 259 10.08 -11.67 39.60
C ASP A 259 10.46 -10.79 40.80
N GLU A 260 9.50 -10.51 41.67
CA GLU A 260 9.79 -10.16 43.06
C GLU A 260 10.40 -11.40 43.71
N ALA A 261 11.68 -11.64 43.42
CA ALA A 261 12.49 -12.57 44.17
C ALA A 261 12.68 -12.00 45.59
N THR A 262 11.81 -12.44 46.48
CA THR A 262 12.02 -12.37 47.91
C THR A 262 13.00 -13.50 48.28
N ALA A 263 14.21 -13.14 48.71
CA ALA A 263 15.11 -13.97 49.50
C ALA A 263 15.88 -13.00 50.41
N ASP A 264 15.42 -12.79 51.64
CA ASP A 264 15.86 -13.56 52.82
C ASP A 264 17.38 -13.46 53.03
N GLU A 265 17.82 -12.33 53.60
CA GLU A 265 19.07 -12.25 54.36
C GLU A 265 18.71 -12.22 55.85
N ALA A 266 18.64 -13.40 56.45
CA ALA A 266 18.80 -13.56 57.89
C ALA A 266 20.18 -14.16 58.18
N THR A 267 20.80 -13.64 59.24
CA THR A 267 22.11 -13.96 59.86
C THR A 267 23.33 -13.36 59.15
N GLY A 268 24.18 -12.53 59.75
CA GLY A 268 24.31 -12.02 61.12
C GLY A 268 25.80 -11.86 61.43
N ASP A 269 26.27 -10.69 61.86
CA ASP A 269 27.45 -10.56 62.73
C ASP A 269 27.57 -9.15 63.38
N GLY A 270 27.94 -9.16 64.67
CA GLY A 270 28.74 -8.15 65.37
C GLY A 270 28.13 -6.81 65.79
N THR A 271 27.68 -6.66 67.05
CA THR A 271 28.53 -6.29 68.23
C THR A 271 27.65 -6.07 69.46
#